data_AF-A0A8K0MBL7-F1
#
_entry.id   AF-A0A8K0MBL7-F1
#
_cell.length_a   1.000
_cell.length_b   1.000
_cell.length_c   1.000
_cell.angle_alpha   90.00
_cell.angle_beta   90.00
_cell.angle_gamma   90.00
#
_symmetry.space_group_name_H-M   'P 1'
#
loop_
_entity.id
_entity.type
_entity.pdbx_description
1 polymer ?
#
loop_
_entity_poly.entity_id
_entity_poly.type
_entity_poly.pdbx_seq_one_letter_code
_entity_poly.pdbx_strand_id
1 'polypeptide(L)'
;MGVVFSQPGKDSFPPGAYAVGSPASINASTIEPYFGVNTGLYGEIPTKELPPIPYEWMISPSEINKGTCPSSSQILAAFAVAEAVVVLLTPLVARRPVVHFLTRGMLGRRVKGSVALTWTAVFACQLLANAAIAGMVGNTPGYGGLNMLHIFTVYIARPRFNFAILGLLRSLVGVKRSRAMDKTRIIDRKRDNRVEFPYADAYITTAVSEILLLIIAAIFTGVTWHRMPKASLPRDYMSDIVSFVYSTPAVMLLCIVAFVPINRRYGDAFPIEGRRQGPIRHWGATVAADGRATIRVKEEKPHGVKTKRIASAVASTVLMGFVSLVQWTYWTRFLEIPGVLFCPPKLIQSGVIWTIFTIAGTFAGAAS
;
A
#
# COMPACT_ATOMS: atom_id res chain seq x y z
N MET A 1 17.57 5.51 2.44
CA MET A 1 16.40 6.00 1.67
C MET A 1 15.82 7.29 2.23
N GLY A 2 15.90 7.57 3.55
CA GLY A 2 15.34 8.80 4.15
C GLY A 2 15.88 10.16 3.65
N VAL A 3 17.05 10.19 3.01
CA VAL A 3 17.67 11.42 2.46
C VAL A 3 17.01 11.89 1.17
N VAL A 4 16.28 11.02 0.46
CA VAL A 4 15.70 11.34 -0.86
C VAL A 4 14.61 12.41 -0.79
N PHE A 5 13.99 12.58 0.39
CA PHE A 5 12.87 13.52 0.59
C PHE A 5 13.12 14.57 1.68
N SER A 6 14.32 14.63 2.26
CA SER A 6 14.67 15.71 3.21
C SER A 6 15.17 16.94 2.46
N GLN A 7 14.86 18.12 2.98
CA GLN A 7 15.46 19.36 2.51
C GLN A 7 16.98 19.32 2.75
N PRO A 8 17.81 19.73 1.77
CA PRO A 8 19.26 19.84 1.96
C PRO A 8 19.57 20.74 3.16
N GLY A 9 20.38 20.25 4.11
CA GLY A 9 20.79 21.03 5.29
C GLY A 9 19.93 20.86 6.55
N LYS A 10 18.86 20.06 6.51
CA LYS A 10 18.05 19.68 7.70
C LYS A 10 18.38 18.28 8.26
N ASP A 11 19.52 17.71 7.88
CA ASP A 11 19.91 16.35 8.29
C ASP A 11 20.55 16.28 9.69
N SER A 12 20.59 17.38 10.45
CA SER A 12 21.04 17.34 11.84
C SER A 12 20.02 16.60 12.71
N PHE A 13 20.47 15.52 13.35
CA PHE A 13 19.63 14.79 14.29
C PHE A 13 19.16 15.72 15.43
N PRO A 14 17.87 15.68 15.79
CA PRO A 14 17.41 16.48 16.91
C PRO A 14 18.13 16.04 18.20
N PRO A 15 18.43 16.97 19.12
CA PRO A 15 19.05 16.63 20.39
C PRO A 15 18.14 15.64 21.15
N GLY A 16 18.72 14.56 21.69
CA GLY A 16 17.98 13.49 22.35
C GLY A 16 17.34 12.46 21.40
N ALA A 17 17.58 12.55 20.09
CA ALA A 17 17.24 11.50 19.15
C ALA A 17 18.25 10.35 19.23
N TYR A 18 17.74 9.13 19.26
CA TYR A 18 18.54 7.92 19.22
C TYR A 18 17.95 6.95 18.20
N ALA A 19 18.82 6.27 17.48
CA ALA A 19 18.38 5.17 16.62
C ALA A 19 17.64 4.11 17.45
N VAL A 20 16.61 3.52 16.84
CA VAL A 20 15.78 2.50 17.50
C VAL A 20 16.62 1.37 18.08
N GLY A 21 16.30 1.02 19.34
CA GLY A 21 16.96 -0.05 20.08
C GLY A 21 18.33 0.31 20.66
N SER A 22 18.79 1.57 20.53
CA SER A 22 20.06 2.01 21.11
C SER A 22 20.04 1.97 22.65
N PRO A 23 20.91 1.18 23.31
CA PRO A 23 20.95 1.11 24.78
C PRO A 23 21.35 2.44 25.44
N ALA A 24 22.04 3.33 24.71
CA ALA A 24 22.40 4.66 25.19
C ALA A 24 21.20 5.55 25.48
N SER A 25 20.03 5.21 24.93
CA SER A 25 18.79 5.97 25.10
C SER A 25 18.00 5.61 26.38
N ILE A 26 18.39 4.55 27.10
CA ILE A 26 17.63 4.05 28.26
C ILE A 26 17.58 5.08 29.40
N ASN A 27 18.70 5.76 29.68
CA ASN A 27 18.81 6.72 30.79
C ASN A 27 18.70 8.18 30.29
N ALA A 28 18.17 8.40 29.09
CA ALA A 28 18.01 9.75 28.55
C ALA A 28 16.77 10.40 29.17
N SER A 29 16.90 11.66 29.61
CA SER A 29 15.82 12.39 30.30
C SER A 29 14.56 12.58 29.46
N THR A 30 14.68 12.57 28.13
CA THR A 30 13.56 12.66 27.18
C THR A 30 12.90 11.31 26.86
N ILE A 31 13.39 10.21 27.44
CA ILE A 31 12.99 8.83 27.10
C ILE A 31 12.58 8.04 28.33
N GLU A 32 13.40 8.01 29.38
CA GLU A 32 13.17 7.24 30.60
C GLU A 32 11.79 7.46 31.24
N PRO A 33 11.26 8.71 31.34
CA PRO A 33 9.95 8.94 31.96
C PRO A 33 8.76 8.37 31.18
N TYR A 34 8.97 7.95 29.93
CA TYR A 34 7.89 7.60 28.98
C TYR A 34 7.79 6.09 28.70
N PHE A 35 8.45 5.25 29.49
CA PHE A 35 8.34 3.79 29.35
C PHE A 35 6.94 3.28 29.66
N GLY A 36 6.40 2.44 28.76
CA GLY A 36 5.07 1.86 28.91
C GLY A 36 3.91 2.85 28.77
N VAL A 37 4.16 4.09 28.32
CA VAL A 37 3.13 5.13 28.16
C VAL A 37 2.82 5.36 26.69
N ASN A 38 1.54 5.35 26.32
CA ASN A 38 1.10 5.72 24.96
C ASN A 38 -0.27 6.43 24.92
N THR A 39 -0.59 7.22 25.94
CA THR A 39 -1.96 7.72 26.20
C THR A 39 -2.40 8.90 25.32
N GLY A 40 -1.50 9.48 24.52
CA GLY A 40 -1.82 10.59 23.60
C GLY A 40 -2.20 11.91 24.27
N LEU A 41 -2.05 12.01 25.59
CA LEU A 41 -2.36 13.20 26.38
C LEU A 41 -1.07 13.96 26.70
N TYR A 42 -0.82 15.03 25.94
CA TYR A 42 0.22 16.01 26.23
C TYR A 42 -0.29 16.94 27.33
N GLY A 43 0.06 16.65 28.58
CA GLY A 43 -0.16 17.58 29.69
C GLY A 43 0.70 18.85 29.57
N GLU A 44 0.73 19.69 30.60
CA GLU A 44 1.55 20.91 30.67
C GLU A 44 3.03 20.61 30.95
N ILE A 45 3.65 19.74 30.15
CA ILE A 45 5.05 19.34 30.33
C ILE A 45 5.97 20.36 29.64
N PRO A 46 7.10 20.79 30.26
CA PRO A 46 8.07 21.67 29.63
C PRO A 46 8.59 21.11 28.30
N THR A 47 8.69 21.95 27.27
CA THR A 47 9.04 21.54 25.89
C THR A 47 10.42 20.89 25.75
N LYS A 48 11.32 21.07 26.72
CA LYS A 48 12.67 20.50 26.74
C LYS A 48 12.72 19.03 27.19
N GLU A 49 11.66 18.55 27.84
CA GLU A 49 11.58 17.18 28.38
C GLU A 49 10.72 16.27 27.51
N LEU A 50 10.10 16.81 26.45
CA LEU A 50 9.24 16.04 25.57
C LEU A 50 10.00 14.93 24.85
N PRO A 51 9.34 13.78 24.64
CA PRO A 51 9.92 12.72 23.85
C PRO A 51 10.08 13.16 22.40
N PRO A 52 10.98 12.50 21.66
CA PRO A 52 11.25 12.89 20.29
C PRO A 52 10.22 12.35 19.29
N ILE A 53 9.22 11.59 19.76
CA ILE A 53 8.08 11.10 18.98
C ILE A 53 6.75 11.31 19.73
N PRO A 54 5.61 11.36 19.03
CA PRO A 54 4.29 11.39 19.66
C PRO A 54 4.06 10.24 20.64
N TYR A 55 3.35 10.47 21.76
CA TYR A 55 2.98 9.44 22.73
C TYR A 55 2.21 8.28 22.07
N GLU A 56 1.32 8.60 21.13
CA GLU A 56 0.54 7.59 20.40
C GLU A 56 1.41 6.66 19.53
N TRP A 57 2.66 7.03 19.25
CA TRP A 57 3.57 6.25 18.41
C TRP A 57 4.51 5.36 19.23
N MET A 58 4.48 5.49 20.55
CA MET A 58 5.35 4.74 21.45
C MET A 58 4.90 3.30 21.60
N ILE A 59 5.86 2.39 21.50
CA ILE A 59 5.70 0.96 21.74
C ILE A 59 6.90 0.52 22.56
N SER A 60 6.89 0.81 23.86
CA SER A 60 7.96 0.44 24.79
C SER A 60 7.43 -0.45 25.91
N PRO A 61 8.23 -1.40 26.41
CA PRO A 61 7.88 -2.11 27.63
C PRO A 61 8.03 -1.20 28.86
N SER A 62 7.40 -1.55 29.97
CA SER A 62 7.55 -0.87 31.26
C SER A 62 8.97 -0.97 31.83
N GLU A 63 9.68 -2.06 31.52
CA GLU A 63 11.05 -2.31 31.95
C GLU A 63 11.89 -2.76 30.74
N ILE A 64 13.06 -2.14 30.56
CA ILE A 64 13.94 -2.41 29.41
C ILE A 64 15.22 -3.09 29.88
N ASN A 65 15.37 -4.37 29.52
CA ASN A 65 16.64 -5.08 29.65
C ASN A 65 17.54 -4.84 28.44
N LYS A 66 18.85 -4.70 28.67
CA LYS A 66 19.86 -4.51 27.61
C LYS A 66 19.75 -5.63 26.56
N GLY A 67 19.53 -5.25 25.29
CA GLY A 67 19.49 -6.19 24.16
C GLY A 67 18.12 -6.76 23.80
N THR A 68 17.04 -6.33 24.46
CA THR A 68 15.68 -6.81 24.17
C THR A 68 15.07 -6.15 22.92
N CYS A 69 15.50 -4.92 22.62
CA CYS A 69 14.91 -4.13 21.54
C CYS A 69 15.61 -4.37 20.20
N PRO A 70 14.84 -4.55 19.11
CA PRO A 70 15.42 -4.71 17.78
C PRO A 70 16.03 -3.39 17.30
N SER A 71 17.07 -3.49 16.46
CA SER A 71 17.67 -2.31 15.82
C SER A 71 16.84 -1.81 14.64
N SER A 72 17.06 -0.56 14.21
CA SER A 72 16.39 0.02 13.04
C SER A 72 16.55 -0.86 11.78
N SER A 73 17.73 -1.43 11.56
CA SER A 73 17.99 -2.30 10.41
C SER A 73 17.24 -3.63 10.49
N GLN A 74 17.08 -4.21 11.69
CA GLN A 74 16.31 -5.44 11.90
C GLN A 74 14.82 -5.23 11.62
N ILE A 75 14.25 -4.10 12.06
CA ILE A 75 12.83 -3.77 11.80
C ILE A 75 12.60 -3.58 10.30
N LEU A 76 13.44 -2.76 9.63
CA LEU A 76 13.33 -2.51 8.20
C LEU A 76 13.55 -3.78 7.37
N ALA A 77 14.51 -4.63 7.76
CA ALA A 77 14.74 -5.92 7.12
C ALA A 77 13.54 -6.85 7.29
N ALA A 78 12.94 -6.92 8.49
CA ALA A 78 11.74 -7.71 8.73
C ALA A 78 10.55 -7.23 7.87
N PHE A 79 10.40 -5.91 7.70
CA PHE A 79 9.40 -5.36 6.78
C PHE A 79 9.70 -5.74 5.33
N ALA A 80 10.96 -5.66 4.91
CA ALA A 80 11.35 -5.89 3.52
C ALA A 80 11.20 -7.37 3.15
N VAL A 81 11.58 -8.28 4.05
CA VAL A 81 11.42 -9.73 3.86
C VAL A 81 9.94 -10.09 3.78
N ALA A 82 9.10 -9.61 4.72
CA ALA A 82 7.67 -9.91 4.70
C ALA A 82 6.99 -9.41 3.41
N GLU A 83 7.34 -8.20 2.96
CA GLU A 83 6.78 -7.63 1.73
C GLU A 83 7.32 -8.33 0.48
N ALA A 84 8.59 -8.73 0.44
CA ALA A 84 9.15 -9.51 -0.66
C ALA A 84 8.40 -10.85 -0.81
N VAL A 85 8.12 -11.54 0.29
CA VAL A 85 7.31 -12.78 0.27
C VAL A 85 5.91 -12.50 -0.28
N VAL A 86 5.25 -11.43 0.17
CA VAL A 86 3.93 -11.04 -0.35
C VAL A 86 3.98 -10.77 -1.86
N VAL A 87 4.97 -10.00 -2.31
CA VAL A 87 5.16 -9.65 -3.73
C VAL A 87 5.40 -10.89 -4.59
N LEU A 88 6.17 -11.88 -4.10
CA LEU A 88 6.44 -13.13 -4.83
C LEU A 88 5.20 -14.02 -4.93
N LEU A 89 4.39 -14.09 -3.87
CA LEU A 89 3.19 -14.92 -3.83
C LEU A 89 2.00 -14.27 -4.55
N THR A 90 1.93 -12.94 -4.58
CA THR A 90 0.83 -12.16 -5.17
C THR A 90 0.49 -12.59 -6.62
N PRO A 91 1.43 -12.72 -7.57
CA PRO A 91 1.14 -13.20 -8.92
C PRO A 91 0.44 -14.57 -8.97
N LEU A 92 0.72 -15.44 -8.01
CA LEU A 92 0.13 -16.79 -7.98
C LEU A 92 -1.31 -16.75 -7.45
N VAL A 93 -1.53 -16.07 -6.32
CA VAL A 93 -2.83 -16.04 -5.62
C VAL A 93 -3.81 -15.03 -6.22
N ALA A 94 -3.31 -13.96 -6.83
CA ALA A 94 -4.15 -12.92 -7.44
C ALA A 94 -4.68 -13.33 -8.83
N ARG A 95 -4.18 -14.45 -9.39
CA ARG A 95 -4.58 -14.92 -10.70
C ARG A 95 -5.92 -15.63 -10.61
N ARG A 96 -6.96 -14.97 -11.09
CA ARG A 96 -8.34 -15.46 -11.04
C ARG A 96 -8.58 -16.90 -11.56
N PRO A 97 -8.00 -17.34 -12.70
CA PRO A 97 -8.10 -18.75 -13.10
C PRO A 97 -7.54 -19.76 -12.08
N VAL A 98 -6.50 -19.38 -11.35
CA VAL A 98 -5.92 -20.21 -10.27
C VAL A 98 -6.89 -20.28 -9.11
N VAL A 99 -7.50 -19.17 -8.71
CA VAL A 99 -8.55 -19.14 -7.67
C VAL A 99 -9.75 -20.01 -8.06
N HIS A 100 -10.21 -19.91 -9.31
CA HIS A 100 -11.29 -20.75 -9.81
C HIS A 100 -10.91 -22.24 -9.79
N PHE A 101 -9.66 -22.58 -10.14
CA PHE A 101 -9.17 -23.96 -10.07
C PHE A 101 -9.09 -24.48 -8.63
N LEU A 102 -8.46 -23.72 -7.72
CA LEU A 102 -8.29 -24.11 -6.31
C LEU A 102 -9.63 -24.27 -5.58
N THR A 103 -10.61 -23.45 -5.92
CA THR A 103 -11.94 -23.47 -5.30
C THR A 103 -12.93 -24.39 -6.01
N ARG A 104 -12.44 -25.24 -6.93
CA ARG A 104 -13.25 -26.17 -7.73
C ARG A 104 -14.43 -25.48 -8.45
N GLY A 105 -14.21 -24.23 -8.85
CA GLY A 105 -15.17 -23.40 -9.55
C GLY A 105 -16.28 -22.80 -8.68
N MET A 106 -16.16 -22.81 -7.34
CA MET A 106 -17.07 -22.08 -6.45
C MET A 106 -16.81 -20.57 -6.48
N LEU A 107 -15.53 -20.16 -6.41
CA LEU A 107 -15.09 -18.77 -6.45
C LEU A 107 -14.40 -18.44 -7.78
N GLY A 108 -14.14 -17.15 -8.05
CA GLY A 108 -13.54 -16.69 -9.31
C GLY A 108 -14.51 -16.73 -10.49
N ARG A 109 -15.83 -16.86 -10.24
CA ARG A 109 -16.88 -16.70 -11.25
C ARG A 109 -17.25 -15.25 -11.40
N ARG A 110 -17.50 -14.82 -12.64
CA ARG A 110 -17.69 -13.41 -12.98
C ARG A 110 -19.14 -13.04 -12.68
N VAL A 111 -19.39 -12.57 -11.46
CA VAL A 111 -20.71 -12.15 -11.01
C VAL A 111 -20.80 -10.62 -11.04
N LYS A 112 -21.96 -10.08 -11.40
CA LYS A 112 -22.22 -8.65 -11.34
C LYS A 112 -22.19 -8.21 -9.87
N GLY A 113 -21.37 -7.23 -9.52
CA GLY A 113 -21.28 -6.70 -8.16
C GLY A 113 -20.36 -7.47 -7.19
N SER A 114 -19.74 -8.59 -7.60
CA SER A 114 -18.82 -9.36 -6.73
C SER A 114 -17.65 -8.53 -6.21
N VAL A 115 -17.09 -7.64 -7.04
CA VAL A 115 -16.01 -6.72 -6.67
C VAL A 115 -16.39 -5.85 -5.47
N ALA A 116 -17.67 -5.43 -5.38
CA ALA A 116 -18.19 -4.59 -4.29
C ALA A 116 -18.19 -5.32 -2.92
N LEU A 117 -18.14 -6.65 -2.92
CA LEU A 117 -18.05 -7.46 -1.71
C LEU A 117 -16.62 -7.92 -1.44
N THR A 118 -15.83 -8.22 -2.47
CA THR A 118 -14.46 -8.72 -2.26
C THR A 118 -13.49 -7.62 -1.82
N TRP A 119 -13.72 -6.34 -2.12
CA TRP A 119 -12.88 -5.27 -1.58
C TRP A 119 -13.04 -5.13 -0.06
N THR A 120 -14.25 -5.32 0.48
CA THR A 120 -14.44 -5.27 1.94
C THR A 120 -13.72 -6.43 2.62
N ALA A 121 -13.67 -7.61 1.99
CA ALA A 121 -12.89 -8.75 2.48
C ALA A 121 -11.38 -8.46 2.49
N VAL A 122 -10.84 -7.85 1.43
CA VAL A 122 -9.42 -7.42 1.38
C VAL A 122 -9.13 -6.41 2.49
N PHE A 123 -9.95 -5.37 2.60
CA PHE A 123 -9.82 -4.34 3.63
C PHE A 123 -9.92 -4.92 5.04
N ALA A 124 -10.90 -5.79 5.30
CA ALA A 124 -11.07 -6.46 6.58
C ALA A 124 -9.87 -7.34 6.93
N CYS A 125 -9.30 -8.09 5.97
CA CYS A 125 -8.09 -8.87 6.21
C CYS A 125 -6.92 -7.98 6.65
N GLN A 126 -6.75 -6.81 6.01
CA GLN A 126 -5.70 -5.86 6.38
C GLN A 126 -5.92 -5.25 7.77
N LEU A 127 -7.17 -4.89 8.12
CA LEU A 127 -7.48 -4.44 9.48
C LEU A 127 -7.25 -5.53 10.52
N LEU A 128 -7.69 -6.77 10.24
CA LEU A 128 -7.49 -7.91 11.14
C LEU A 128 -6.01 -8.23 11.34
N ALA A 129 -5.17 -8.08 10.30
CA ALA A 129 -3.72 -8.24 10.43
C ALA A 129 -3.15 -7.27 11.46
N ASN A 130 -3.49 -5.97 11.33
CA ASN A 130 -3.02 -4.94 12.26
C ASN A 130 -3.59 -5.14 13.68
N ALA A 131 -4.85 -5.57 13.79
CA ALA A 131 -5.48 -5.83 15.08
C ALA A 131 -4.86 -7.04 15.79
N ALA A 132 -4.56 -8.11 15.06
CA ALA A 132 -3.87 -9.29 15.58
C ALA A 132 -2.44 -8.95 16.03
N ILE A 133 -1.71 -8.13 15.26
CA ILE A 133 -0.38 -7.64 15.64
C ILE A 133 -0.48 -6.79 16.92
N ALA A 134 -1.43 -5.85 16.99
CA ALA A 134 -1.63 -5.02 18.17
C ALA A 134 -1.97 -5.83 19.42
N GLY A 135 -2.88 -6.80 19.30
CA GLY A 135 -3.22 -7.72 20.39
C GLY A 135 -2.02 -8.58 20.83
N MET A 136 -1.20 -9.06 19.88
CA MET A 136 0.02 -9.81 20.20
C MET A 136 1.05 -8.95 20.95
N VAL A 137 1.22 -7.68 20.55
CA VAL A 137 2.11 -6.74 21.23
C VAL A 137 1.59 -6.46 22.63
N GLY A 138 0.32 -6.06 22.79
CA GLY A 138 -0.25 -5.73 24.10
C GLY A 138 -0.30 -6.92 25.08
N ASN A 139 -0.41 -8.15 24.57
CA ASN A 139 -0.36 -9.37 25.40
C ASN A 139 1.07 -9.85 25.71
N THR A 140 2.10 -9.16 25.23
CA THR A 140 3.49 -9.50 25.58
C THR A 140 3.83 -8.95 26.97
N PRO A 141 4.46 -9.74 27.86
CA PRO A 141 4.87 -9.26 29.18
C PRO A 141 5.67 -7.95 29.09
N GLY A 142 5.31 -6.96 29.92
CA GLY A 142 5.89 -5.61 29.89
C GLY A 142 5.17 -4.60 28.99
N TYR A 143 4.28 -5.03 28.07
CA TYR A 143 3.56 -4.14 27.14
C TYR A 143 2.08 -3.94 27.50
N GLY A 144 1.60 -4.52 28.60
CA GLY A 144 0.17 -4.54 28.97
C GLY A 144 -0.43 -3.16 29.28
N GLY A 145 0.40 -2.17 29.62
CA GLY A 145 -0.05 -0.79 29.87
C GLY A 145 -0.33 0.02 28.60
N LEU A 146 0.03 -0.51 27.42
CA LEU A 146 -0.13 0.20 26.16
C LEU A 146 -1.56 0.07 25.62
N ASN A 147 -2.13 1.20 25.22
CA ASN A 147 -3.37 1.26 24.48
C ASN A 147 -3.21 0.57 23.11
N MET A 148 -3.94 -0.53 22.93
CA MET A 148 -3.90 -1.35 21.71
C MET A 148 -4.37 -0.60 20.47
N LEU A 149 -5.25 0.40 20.61
CA LEU A 149 -5.75 1.18 19.48
C LEU A 149 -4.63 1.99 18.82
N HIS A 150 -3.74 2.57 19.62
CA HIS A 150 -2.59 3.33 19.12
C HIS A 150 -1.57 2.43 18.42
N ILE A 151 -1.30 1.26 18.99
CA ILE A 151 -0.44 0.25 18.36
C ILE A 151 -1.03 -0.17 17.00
N PHE A 152 -2.33 -0.49 16.98
CA PHE A 152 -3.06 -0.83 15.76
C PHE A 152 -2.91 0.24 14.67
N THR A 153 -3.11 1.51 15.01
CA THR A 153 -3.02 2.61 14.04
C THR A 153 -1.60 2.86 13.55
N VAL A 154 -0.57 2.68 14.39
CA VAL A 154 0.84 2.76 13.95
C VAL A 154 1.16 1.69 12.92
N TYR A 155 0.71 0.45 13.15
CA TYR A 155 0.95 -0.64 12.20
C TYR A 155 0.16 -0.50 10.89
N ILE A 156 -0.96 0.22 10.86
CA ILE A 156 -1.66 0.53 9.60
C ILE A 156 -0.75 1.30 8.64
N ALA A 157 0.12 2.19 9.14
CA ALA A 157 1.05 2.98 8.34
C ALA A 157 2.25 2.18 7.80
N ARG A 158 2.33 0.86 8.02
CA ARG A 158 3.38 -0.02 7.50
C ARG A 158 3.47 0.06 5.96
N PRO A 159 4.68 0.09 5.37
CA PRO A 159 4.84 0.22 3.93
C PRO A 159 4.38 -1.04 3.20
N ARG A 160 3.75 -0.86 2.04
CA ARG A 160 3.22 -1.95 1.19
C ARG A 160 3.52 -1.67 -0.26
N PHE A 161 3.74 -2.72 -1.04
CA PHE A 161 4.16 -2.65 -2.44
C PHE A 161 3.34 -3.57 -3.36
N ASN A 162 2.64 -4.56 -2.81
CA ASN A 162 1.80 -5.52 -3.53
C ASN A 162 0.83 -4.87 -4.55
N PHE A 163 0.23 -3.71 -4.24
CA PHE A 163 -0.69 -3.02 -5.15
C PHE A 163 -0.02 -2.52 -6.43
N ALA A 164 1.26 -2.11 -6.38
CA ALA A 164 2.01 -1.67 -7.56
C ALA A 164 2.24 -2.84 -8.53
N ILE A 165 2.57 -4.02 -7.98
CA ILE A 165 2.72 -5.27 -8.75
C ILE A 165 1.40 -5.70 -9.37
N LEU A 166 0.29 -5.61 -8.62
CA LEU A 166 -1.04 -5.90 -9.19
C LEU A 166 -1.41 -4.93 -10.31
N GLY A 167 -1.06 -3.65 -10.20
CA GLY A 167 -1.25 -2.64 -11.25
C GLY A 167 -0.45 -2.97 -12.52
N LEU A 168 0.82 -3.37 -12.35
CA LEU A 168 1.68 -3.85 -13.43
C LEU A 168 1.09 -5.09 -14.12
N LEU A 169 0.73 -6.11 -13.34
CA LEU A 169 0.17 -7.37 -13.85
C LEU A 169 -1.17 -7.18 -14.55
N ARG A 170 -2.04 -6.33 -14.01
CA ARG A 170 -3.30 -5.94 -14.65
C ARG A 170 -3.07 -5.28 -16.00
N SER A 171 -2.02 -4.47 -16.14
CA SER A 171 -1.75 -3.72 -17.36
C SER A 171 -1.08 -4.59 -18.43
N LEU A 172 -0.18 -5.50 -18.04
CA LEU A 172 0.62 -6.29 -18.97
C LEU A 172 0.00 -7.65 -19.33
N VAL A 173 -0.63 -8.33 -18.37
CA VAL A 173 -1.08 -9.72 -18.56
C VAL A 173 -2.51 -9.74 -19.09
N GLY A 174 -2.64 -9.89 -20.41
CA GLY A 174 -3.90 -10.20 -21.08
C GLY A 174 -3.91 -11.63 -21.58
N VAL A 175 -4.91 -12.42 -21.22
CA VAL A 175 -5.09 -13.80 -21.67
C VAL A 175 -6.23 -13.86 -22.67
N LYS A 176 -6.05 -14.56 -23.80
CA LYS A 176 -7.14 -14.83 -24.75
C LYS A 176 -8.17 -15.74 -24.08
N ARG A 177 -9.42 -15.29 -23.99
CA ARG A 177 -10.51 -16.06 -23.38
C ARG A 177 -10.88 -17.25 -24.27
N SER A 178 -11.03 -18.44 -23.67
CA SER A 178 -11.55 -19.63 -24.37
C SER A 178 -13.07 -19.54 -24.55
N ARG A 179 -13.61 -20.11 -25.64
CA ARG A 179 -15.06 -20.12 -25.94
C ARG A 179 -15.93 -20.73 -24.81
N ALA A 180 -15.36 -21.58 -23.96
CA ALA A 180 -16.08 -22.19 -22.83
C ALA A 180 -16.40 -21.19 -21.71
N MET A 181 -15.55 -20.16 -21.53
CA MET A 181 -15.71 -19.12 -20.49
C MET A 181 -16.71 -18.01 -20.90
N ASP A 182 -17.16 -17.99 -22.16
CA ASP A 182 -18.06 -16.98 -22.76
C ASP A 182 -19.56 -17.20 -22.45
N LYS A 183 -19.92 -18.12 -21.56
CA LYS A 183 -21.33 -18.38 -21.17
C LYS A 183 -21.95 -17.28 -20.29
N THR A 184 -21.19 -16.26 -19.90
CA THR A 184 -21.69 -15.16 -19.07
C THR A 184 -22.38 -14.08 -19.93
N ARG A 185 -23.66 -13.76 -19.63
CA ARG A 185 -24.54 -12.85 -20.41
C ARG A 185 -24.14 -11.36 -20.41
N ILE A 186 -22.93 -11.02 -19.97
CA ILE A 186 -22.56 -9.64 -19.61
C ILE A 186 -21.92 -8.85 -20.77
N ILE A 187 -21.54 -9.50 -21.89
CA ILE A 187 -20.72 -8.86 -22.93
C ILE A 187 -21.27 -9.10 -24.35
N ASP A 188 -21.34 -8.02 -25.12
CA ASP A 188 -21.75 -8.02 -26.53
C ASP A 188 -20.64 -8.57 -27.44
N ARG A 189 -20.83 -9.79 -27.96
CA ARG A 189 -19.86 -10.57 -28.75
C ARG A 189 -19.32 -9.86 -29.99
N LYS A 190 -20.01 -8.84 -30.50
CA LYS A 190 -19.61 -8.12 -31.73
C LYS A 190 -18.51 -7.08 -31.48
N ARG A 191 -18.20 -6.73 -30.23
CA ARG A 191 -17.31 -5.61 -29.88
C ARG A 191 -16.06 -5.98 -29.07
N ASP A 192 -15.91 -7.23 -28.64
CA ASP A 192 -14.84 -7.65 -27.71
C ASP A 192 -13.71 -8.41 -28.43
N ASN A 193 -12.47 -7.94 -28.27
CA ASN A 193 -11.24 -8.59 -28.74
C ASN A 193 -10.90 -9.90 -27.98
N ARG A 194 -11.78 -10.35 -27.07
CA ARG A 194 -11.65 -11.57 -26.24
C ARG A 194 -10.39 -11.59 -25.38
N VAL A 195 -9.92 -10.42 -24.96
CA VAL A 195 -8.78 -10.30 -24.06
C VAL A 195 -9.31 -10.12 -22.64
N GLU A 196 -8.97 -11.06 -21.76
CA GLU A 196 -9.27 -11.01 -20.34
C GLU A 196 -8.02 -10.64 -19.54
N PHE A 197 -8.16 -9.70 -18.61
CA PHE A 197 -7.12 -9.36 -17.65
C PHE A 197 -7.39 -10.12 -16.34
N PRO A 198 -6.66 -11.21 -16.04
CA PRO A 198 -6.96 -12.09 -14.91
C PRO A 198 -6.69 -11.45 -13.55
N TYR A 199 -5.91 -10.37 -13.50
CA TYR A 199 -5.58 -9.64 -12.26
C TYR A 199 -6.45 -8.40 -12.04
N ALA A 200 -7.41 -8.11 -12.94
CA ALA A 200 -8.24 -6.92 -12.88
C ALA A 200 -8.97 -6.78 -11.53
N ASP A 201 -9.61 -7.87 -11.12
CA ASP A 201 -10.46 -7.93 -9.94
C ASP A 201 -9.65 -7.82 -8.64
N ALA A 202 -8.52 -8.54 -8.56
CA ALA A 202 -7.57 -8.45 -7.46
C ALA A 202 -6.97 -7.04 -7.34
N TYR A 203 -6.57 -6.43 -8.46
CA TYR A 203 -6.05 -5.07 -8.45
C TYR A 203 -7.09 -4.07 -7.95
N ILE A 204 -8.32 -4.11 -8.49
CA ILE A 204 -9.37 -3.15 -8.12
C ILE A 204 -9.64 -3.21 -6.61
N THR A 205 -9.85 -4.41 -6.09
CA THR A 205 -10.20 -4.64 -4.69
C THR A 205 -9.05 -4.23 -3.75
N THR A 206 -7.81 -4.56 -4.09
CA THR A 206 -6.63 -4.13 -3.34
C THR A 206 -6.42 -2.62 -3.42
N ALA A 207 -6.53 -2.00 -4.60
CA ALA A 207 -6.31 -0.57 -4.77
C ALA A 207 -7.34 0.30 -4.02
N VAL A 208 -8.62 -0.10 -4.00
CA VAL A 208 -9.64 0.54 -3.15
C VAL A 208 -9.28 0.42 -1.67
N SER A 209 -8.92 -0.80 -1.24
CA SER A 209 -8.57 -1.07 0.16
C SER A 209 -7.35 -0.27 0.61
N GLU A 210 -6.33 -0.18 -0.26
CA GLU A 210 -5.11 0.57 0.04
C GLU A 210 -5.35 2.09 0.10
N ILE A 211 -6.21 2.66 -0.76
CA ILE A 211 -6.59 4.07 -0.59
C ILE A 211 -7.22 4.32 0.79
N LEU A 212 -8.14 3.47 1.23
CA LEU A 212 -8.77 3.62 2.54
C LEU A 212 -7.75 3.51 3.69
N LEU A 213 -6.82 2.56 3.59
CA LEU A 213 -5.77 2.37 4.60
C LEU A 213 -4.78 3.55 4.61
N LEU A 214 -4.45 4.10 3.44
CA LEU A 214 -3.66 5.32 3.32
C LEU A 214 -4.39 6.54 3.91
N ILE A 215 -5.70 6.67 3.73
CA ILE A 215 -6.50 7.74 4.35
C ILE A 215 -6.47 7.60 5.86
N ILE A 216 -6.70 6.39 6.40
CA ILE A 216 -6.65 6.15 7.85
C ILE A 216 -5.26 6.48 8.41
N ALA A 217 -4.19 6.03 7.73
CA ALA A 217 -2.82 6.35 8.12
C ALA A 217 -2.56 7.86 8.10
N ALA A 218 -2.96 8.57 7.04
CA ALA A 218 -2.77 10.01 6.90
C ALA A 218 -3.53 10.82 7.97
N ILE A 219 -4.76 10.42 8.29
CA ILE A 219 -5.55 11.04 9.37
C ILE A 219 -4.86 10.79 10.71
N PHE A 220 -4.47 9.55 11.01
CA PHE A 220 -3.78 9.22 12.25
C PHE A 220 -2.49 10.01 12.39
N THR A 221 -1.57 9.91 11.42
CA THR A 221 -0.30 10.62 11.46
C THR A 221 -0.51 12.12 11.54
N GLY A 222 -1.46 12.68 10.80
CA GLY A 222 -1.76 14.11 10.82
C GLY A 222 -2.29 14.61 12.17
N VAL A 223 -3.25 13.88 12.76
CA VAL A 223 -3.85 14.24 14.06
C VAL A 223 -2.81 14.13 15.18
N THR A 224 -2.10 13.02 15.29
CA THR A 224 -1.09 12.82 16.35
C THR A 224 0.08 13.79 16.18
N TRP A 225 0.44 14.11 14.94
CA TRP A 225 1.49 15.09 14.65
C TRP A 225 1.10 16.51 15.04
N HIS A 226 -0.16 16.91 14.82
CA HIS A 226 -0.62 18.25 15.18
C HIS A 226 -0.71 18.45 16.70
N ARG A 227 -0.91 17.37 17.47
CA ARG A 227 -0.95 17.40 18.94
C ARG A 227 0.42 17.66 19.56
N MET A 228 1.53 17.29 18.91
CA MET A 228 2.84 17.62 19.44
C MET A 228 3.06 19.14 19.45
N PRO A 229 3.61 19.73 20.53
CA PRO A 229 3.86 21.17 20.61
C PRO A 229 4.73 21.70 19.46
N LYS A 230 4.39 22.87 18.91
CA LYS A 230 5.07 23.49 17.75
C LYS A 230 6.56 23.79 18.00
N ALA A 231 6.96 24.01 19.25
CA ALA A 231 8.32 24.36 19.63
C ALA A 231 9.28 23.15 19.76
N SER A 232 8.84 21.93 19.44
CA SER A 232 9.67 20.73 19.57
C SER A 232 10.56 20.54 18.33
N LEU A 233 11.89 20.51 18.51
CA LEU A 233 12.88 20.27 17.43
C LEU A 233 12.62 18.97 16.63
N PRO A 234 12.20 17.84 17.25
CA PRO A 234 11.82 16.63 16.52
C PRO A 234 10.66 16.83 15.56
N ARG A 235 9.80 17.85 15.81
CA ARG A 235 8.73 18.22 14.89
C ARG A 235 9.29 18.72 13.56
N ASP A 236 10.24 19.63 13.59
CA ASP A 236 10.81 20.19 12.36
C ASP A 236 11.57 19.16 11.53
N TYR A 237 12.13 18.12 12.18
CA TYR A 237 12.83 17.04 11.49
C TYR A 237 11.89 16.11 10.70
N MET A 238 10.69 15.80 11.23
CA MET A 238 9.74 14.89 10.57
C MET A 238 8.66 15.61 9.76
N SER A 239 8.58 16.95 9.79
CA SER A 239 7.51 17.74 9.16
C SER A 239 7.35 17.49 7.66
N ASP A 240 8.47 17.43 6.93
CA ASP A 240 8.46 17.30 5.48
C ASP A 240 7.89 15.93 5.08
N ILE A 241 8.32 14.89 5.78
CA ILE A 241 7.93 13.51 5.51
C ILE A 241 6.50 13.24 5.95
N VAL A 242 6.06 13.79 7.09
CA VAL A 242 4.65 13.71 7.50
C VAL A 242 3.74 14.39 6.47
N SER A 243 4.19 15.50 5.86
CA SER A 243 3.46 16.16 4.78
C SER A 243 3.35 15.29 3.52
N PHE A 244 4.40 14.52 3.19
CA PHE A 244 4.34 13.53 2.11
C PHE A 244 3.39 12.37 2.43
N VAL A 245 3.40 11.84 3.66
CA VAL A 245 2.44 10.80 4.09
C VAL A 245 1.00 11.31 3.97
N TYR A 246 0.76 12.57 4.36
CA TYR A 246 -0.56 13.20 4.26
C TYR A 246 -1.08 13.33 2.82
N SER A 247 -0.19 13.60 1.85
CA SER A 247 -0.54 13.71 0.43
C SER A 247 -0.61 12.37 -0.31
N THR A 248 -0.11 11.29 0.29
CA THR A 248 -0.01 9.96 -0.33
C THR A 248 -1.36 9.40 -0.85
N PRO A 249 -2.50 9.53 -0.13
CA PRO A 249 -3.79 9.08 -0.65
C PRO A 249 -4.22 9.82 -1.92
N ALA A 250 -3.95 11.12 -2.00
CA ALA A 250 -4.28 11.94 -3.16
C ALA A 250 -3.42 11.55 -4.37
N VAL A 251 -2.11 11.32 -4.16
CA VAL A 251 -1.20 10.82 -5.20
C VAL A 251 -1.67 9.46 -5.71
N MET A 252 -2.03 8.53 -4.81
CA MET A 252 -2.56 7.22 -5.19
C MET A 252 -3.87 7.33 -5.98
N LEU A 253 -4.79 8.20 -5.56
CA LEU A 253 -6.04 8.46 -6.29
C LEU A 253 -5.78 8.99 -7.70
N LEU A 254 -4.85 9.94 -7.85
CA LEU A 254 -4.42 10.44 -9.15
C LEU A 254 -3.84 9.33 -10.01
N CYS A 255 -3.01 8.44 -9.44
CA CYS A 255 -2.45 7.29 -10.16
C CYS A 255 -3.54 6.37 -10.70
N ILE A 256 -4.55 6.08 -9.89
CA ILE A 256 -5.68 5.25 -10.28
C ILE A 256 -6.47 5.92 -11.39
N VAL A 257 -6.82 7.20 -11.24
CA VAL A 257 -7.64 7.91 -12.23
C VAL A 257 -6.90 8.06 -13.57
N ALA A 258 -5.58 8.31 -13.54
CA ALA A 258 -4.78 8.67 -14.71
C ALA A 258 -4.06 7.50 -15.40
N PHE A 259 -3.81 6.37 -14.72
CA PHE A 259 -3.02 5.28 -15.32
C PHE A 259 -3.70 3.92 -15.27
N VAL A 260 -4.27 3.53 -14.13
CA VAL A 260 -4.93 2.21 -13.97
C VAL A 260 -6.29 2.38 -13.30
N PRO A 261 -7.32 2.74 -14.07
CA PRO A 261 -8.60 3.11 -13.53
C PRO A 261 -9.35 1.89 -13.02
N ILE A 262 -9.91 2.06 -11.83
CA ILE A 262 -10.74 1.06 -11.15
C ILE A 262 -12.09 0.87 -11.88
N ASN A 263 -12.63 1.93 -12.48
CA ASN A 263 -13.93 1.88 -13.14
C ASN A 263 -13.95 1.01 -14.42
N ARG A 264 -12.78 0.72 -15.02
CA ARG A 264 -12.67 -0.13 -16.21
C ARG A 264 -12.42 -1.58 -15.86
N ARG A 265 -13.45 -2.31 -15.43
CA ARG A 265 -13.33 -3.76 -15.20
C ARG A 265 -13.06 -4.57 -16.49
N TYR A 266 -13.46 -4.02 -17.65
CA TYR A 266 -13.35 -4.67 -18.97
C TYR A 266 -12.50 -3.85 -19.93
N GLY A 267 -11.81 -4.52 -20.85
CA GLY A 267 -10.96 -3.86 -21.85
C GLY A 267 -9.65 -3.32 -21.28
N ASP A 268 -8.93 -2.54 -22.09
CA ASP A 268 -7.63 -1.99 -21.70
C ASP A 268 -7.76 -0.93 -20.59
N ALA A 269 -6.78 -0.94 -19.68
CA ALA A 269 -6.77 -0.12 -18.47
C ALA A 269 -6.31 1.35 -18.70
N PHE A 270 -6.43 1.93 -19.90
CA PHE A 270 -5.84 3.27 -20.17
C PHE A 270 -6.89 4.39 -20.21
N PRO A 271 -6.84 5.38 -19.29
CA PRO A 271 -7.84 6.44 -19.23
C PRO A 271 -7.55 7.62 -20.18
N ILE A 272 -6.28 7.84 -20.57
CA ILE A 272 -5.84 8.95 -21.43
C ILE A 272 -6.45 8.89 -22.85
N GLU A 273 -7.02 7.74 -23.23
CA GLU A 273 -7.92 7.66 -24.39
C GLU A 273 -9.38 7.75 -23.93
N GLY A 274 -9.91 8.98 -24.04
CA GLY A 274 -11.28 9.31 -23.71
C GLY A 274 -12.27 8.45 -24.50
N ARG A 275 -13.26 7.86 -23.78
CA ARG A 275 -14.55 7.26 -24.22
C ARG A 275 -14.63 6.45 -25.55
N ARG A 276 -13.54 6.21 -26.28
CA ARG A 276 -13.54 5.72 -27.66
C ARG A 276 -12.91 4.33 -27.81
N GLN A 277 -12.99 3.50 -26.78
CA GLN A 277 -12.89 2.03 -26.92
C GLN A 277 -14.27 1.35 -26.99
N GLY A 278 -15.26 2.03 -27.58
CA GLY A 278 -16.04 1.28 -28.56
C GLY A 278 -15.08 0.95 -29.72
N PRO A 279 -15.24 -0.16 -30.46
CA PRO A 279 -14.58 -0.27 -31.75
C PRO A 279 -15.17 0.82 -32.63
N ILE A 280 -14.67 2.06 -32.52
CA ILE A 280 -14.86 3.04 -33.55
C ILE A 280 -13.97 2.52 -34.66
N ARG A 281 -14.59 1.68 -35.48
CA ARG A 281 -14.17 1.42 -36.83
C ARG A 281 -13.94 2.79 -37.43
N HIS A 282 -12.69 3.22 -37.52
CA HIS A 282 -12.37 4.37 -38.32
C HIS A 282 -12.68 3.93 -39.74
N TRP A 283 -13.81 4.39 -40.25
CA TRP A 283 -14.16 4.27 -41.64
C TRP A 283 -13.15 5.13 -42.39
N GLY A 284 -12.09 4.50 -42.87
CA GLY A 284 -11.14 5.13 -43.76
C GLY A 284 -11.62 4.89 -45.17
N ALA A 285 -11.90 5.96 -45.91
CA ALA A 285 -11.98 5.90 -47.35
C ALA A 285 -10.54 6.06 -47.88
N THR A 286 -10.00 5.02 -48.49
CA THR A 286 -8.75 5.10 -49.25
C THR A 286 -9.08 5.02 -50.73
N VAL A 287 -8.74 6.07 -51.47
CA VAL A 287 -8.85 6.11 -52.93
C VAL A 287 -7.52 5.61 -53.48
N ALA A 288 -7.55 4.48 -54.19
CA ALA A 288 -6.39 3.97 -54.88
C ALA A 288 -6.09 4.82 -56.13
N ALA A 289 -4.85 4.76 -56.64
CA ALA A 289 -4.42 5.56 -57.79
C ALA A 289 -5.20 5.26 -59.08
N ASP A 290 -5.92 4.13 -59.12
CA ASP A 290 -6.85 3.72 -60.19
C ASP A 290 -8.25 4.33 -60.06
N GLY A 291 -8.47 5.22 -59.07
CA GLY A 291 -9.75 5.88 -58.82
C GLY A 291 -10.75 5.05 -58.01
N ARG A 292 -10.42 3.83 -57.57
CA ARG A 292 -11.32 3.02 -56.75
C ARG A 292 -11.28 3.46 -55.29
N ALA A 293 -12.43 3.91 -54.78
CA ALA A 293 -12.62 4.16 -53.36
C ALA A 293 -12.93 2.85 -52.63
N THR A 294 -12.06 2.47 -51.69
CA THR A 294 -12.33 1.36 -50.78
C THR A 294 -12.61 1.88 -49.39
N ILE A 295 -13.77 1.51 -48.87
CA ILE A 295 -14.17 1.78 -47.50
C ILE A 295 -13.71 0.59 -46.67
N ARG A 296 -12.63 0.74 -45.92
CA ARG A 296 -12.16 -0.30 -44.98
C ARG A 296 -12.26 0.21 -43.55
N VAL A 297 -12.61 -0.72 -42.67
CA VAL A 297 -12.41 -0.55 -41.24
C VAL A 297 -10.91 -0.54 -41.00
N LYS A 298 -10.35 0.63 -40.67
CA LYS A 298 -8.94 0.74 -40.34
C LYS A 298 -8.75 0.10 -38.97
N GLU A 299 -8.24 -1.13 -38.94
CA GLU A 299 -7.75 -1.72 -37.70
C GLU A 299 -6.55 -0.91 -37.22
N GLU A 300 -6.56 -0.51 -35.95
CA GLU A 300 -5.39 0.11 -35.35
C GLU A 300 -4.20 -0.86 -35.41
N LYS A 301 -3.02 -0.33 -35.75
CA LYS A 301 -1.82 -1.16 -35.82
C LYS A 301 -1.54 -1.77 -34.43
N PRO A 302 -1.40 -3.10 -34.33
CA PRO A 302 -1.24 -3.81 -33.05
C PRO A 302 0.01 -3.36 -32.26
N HIS A 303 1.02 -2.81 -32.95
CA HIS A 303 2.21 -2.25 -32.31
C HIS A 303 1.92 -0.99 -31.47
N GLY A 304 1.05 -0.09 -31.94
CA GLY A 304 0.74 1.15 -31.21
C GLY A 304 0.05 0.89 -29.87
N VAL A 305 -0.88 -0.07 -29.85
CA VAL A 305 -1.60 -0.49 -28.64
C VAL A 305 -0.66 -1.15 -27.63
N LYS A 306 0.27 -2.01 -28.09
CA LYS A 306 1.27 -2.65 -27.21
C LYS A 306 2.21 -1.63 -26.58
N THR A 307 2.73 -0.68 -27.35
CA THR A 307 3.64 0.36 -26.85
C THR A 307 2.96 1.23 -25.80
N LYS A 308 1.72 1.67 -26.05
CA LYS A 308 0.91 2.44 -25.09
C LYS A 308 0.68 1.65 -23.80
N ARG A 309 0.37 0.35 -23.93
CA ARG A 309 0.16 -0.55 -22.80
C ARG A 309 1.38 -0.64 -21.91
N ILE A 310 2.56 -0.83 -22.51
CA ILE A 310 3.83 -0.90 -21.77
C ILE A 310 4.11 0.46 -21.11
N ALA A 311 3.97 1.57 -21.85
CA ALA A 311 4.25 2.90 -21.32
C ALA A 311 3.40 3.23 -20.09
N SER A 312 2.09 2.98 -20.14
CA SER A 312 1.22 3.24 -19.00
C SER A 312 1.40 2.22 -17.86
N ALA A 313 1.76 0.97 -18.15
CA ALA A 313 2.11 0.01 -17.11
C ALA A 313 3.35 0.46 -16.34
N VAL A 314 4.39 0.92 -17.06
CA VAL A 314 5.62 1.46 -16.47
C VAL A 314 5.31 2.72 -15.66
N ALA A 315 4.58 3.68 -16.24
CA ALA A 315 4.22 4.92 -15.54
C ALA A 315 3.41 4.65 -14.26
N SER A 316 2.40 3.76 -14.33
CA SER A 316 1.64 3.37 -13.15
C SER A 316 2.50 2.72 -12.08
N THR A 317 3.43 1.83 -12.49
CA THR A 317 4.28 1.10 -11.54
C THR A 317 5.27 2.03 -10.87
N VAL A 318 5.84 2.98 -11.62
CA VAL A 318 6.73 4.01 -11.07
C VAL A 318 5.99 4.90 -10.07
N LEU A 319 4.79 5.38 -10.40
CA LEU A 319 4.04 6.27 -9.53
C LEU A 319 3.44 5.56 -8.31
N MET A 320 2.92 4.34 -8.47
CA MET A 320 2.48 3.51 -7.34
C MET A 320 3.66 3.08 -6.47
N GLY A 321 4.80 2.77 -7.09
CA GLY A 321 6.04 2.48 -6.38
C GLY A 321 6.54 3.70 -5.61
N PHE A 322 6.37 4.91 -6.14
CA PHE A 322 6.66 6.16 -5.43
C PHE A 322 5.82 6.29 -4.15
N VAL A 323 4.51 6.00 -4.22
CA VAL A 323 3.64 5.97 -3.02
C VAL A 323 4.20 5.02 -1.95
N SER A 324 4.61 3.81 -2.33
CA SER A 324 5.26 2.87 -1.41
C SER A 324 6.59 3.41 -0.87
N LEU A 325 7.42 4.03 -1.72
CA LEU A 325 8.69 4.61 -1.31
C LEU A 325 8.50 5.71 -0.26
N VAL A 326 7.46 6.54 -0.38
CA VAL A 326 7.13 7.54 0.65
C VAL A 326 6.89 6.87 2.00
N GLN A 327 6.09 5.79 2.05
CA GLN A 327 5.87 5.04 3.30
C GLN A 327 7.18 4.44 3.84
N TRP A 328 8.02 3.87 2.98
CA TRP A 328 9.33 3.35 3.39
C TRP A 328 10.20 4.45 3.98
N THR A 329 10.26 5.62 3.35
CA THR A 329 11.06 6.74 3.85
C THR A 329 10.56 7.29 5.17
N TYR A 330 9.23 7.35 5.35
CA TYR A 330 8.62 7.65 6.64
C TYR A 330 9.13 6.70 7.73
N TRP A 331 9.07 5.39 7.51
CA TRP A 331 9.59 4.44 8.48
C TRP A 331 11.09 4.54 8.70
N THR A 332 11.90 4.77 7.67
CA THR A 332 13.35 4.91 7.87
C THR A 332 13.69 6.08 8.80
N ARG A 333 13.00 7.21 8.63
CA ARG A 333 13.26 8.43 9.42
C ARG A 333 12.61 8.36 10.80
N PHE A 334 11.43 7.77 10.89
CA PHE A 334 10.81 7.45 12.18
C PHE A 334 11.73 6.58 13.03
N LEU A 335 12.39 5.56 12.49
CA LEU A 335 13.26 4.65 13.26
C LEU A 335 14.63 5.23 13.67
N GLU A 336 14.94 6.46 13.28
CA GLU A 336 16.19 7.16 13.64
C GLU A 336 16.06 7.98 14.94
N ILE A 337 14.84 8.17 15.43
CA ILE A 337 14.50 9.16 16.46
C ILE A 337 14.18 8.57 17.85
N PRO A 338 13.35 7.52 17.99
CA PRO A 338 12.68 7.21 19.25
C PRO A 338 13.52 6.42 20.26
N GLY A 339 14.72 5.96 19.90
CA GLY A 339 15.54 5.13 20.79
C GLY A 339 14.80 3.86 21.22
N VAL A 340 14.74 3.61 22.52
CA VAL A 340 13.99 2.48 23.10
C VAL A 340 12.48 2.73 23.25
N LEU A 341 11.96 3.91 22.92
CA LEU A 341 10.51 4.20 22.93
C LEU A 341 9.74 3.45 21.84
N PHE A 342 10.43 2.93 20.84
CA PHE A 342 9.87 2.04 19.82
C PHE A 342 10.63 0.72 19.80
N CYS A 343 10.14 -0.22 20.60
CA CYS A 343 10.70 -1.54 20.84
C CYS A 343 9.62 -2.60 20.58
N PRO A 344 9.24 -2.88 19.32
CA PRO A 344 8.20 -3.83 19.02
C PRO A 344 8.63 -5.27 19.34
N PRO A 345 7.86 -6.04 20.14
CA PRO A 345 8.17 -7.44 20.41
C PRO A 345 7.81 -8.33 19.22
N LYS A 346 8.41 -9.53 19.16
CA LYS A 346 7.99 -10.63 18.27
C LYS A 346 7.90 -10.23 16.78
N LEU A 347 8.86 -9.45 16.28
CA LEU A 347 8.89 -8.96 14.89
C LEU A 347 8.62 -10.03 13.82
N ILE A 348 9.20 -11.22 13.98
CA ILE A 348 9.01 -12.33 13.04
C ILE A 348 7.55 -12.79 13.01
N GLN A 349 6.91 -12.93 14.16
CA GLN A 349 5.51 -13.35 14.27
C GLN A 349 4.58 -12.28 13.67
N SER A 350 4.85 -10.99 13.91
CA SER A 350 4.15 -9.88 13.27
C SER A 350 4.29 -9.92 11.73
N GLY A 351 5.48 -10.24 11.23
CA GLY A 351 5.75 -10.42 9.81
C GLY A 351 4.93 -11.57 9.20
N VAL A 352 4.87 -12.72 9.88
CA VAL A 352 4.10 -13.89 9.44
C VAL A 352 2.61 -13.61 9.40
N ILE A 353 2.04 -13.03 10.48
CA ILE A 353 0.63 -12.64 10.54
C ILE A 353 0.30 -11.72 9.36
N TRP A 354 1.12 -10.69 9.15
CA TRP A 354 0.96 -9.75 8.05
C TRP A 354 0.92 -10.43 6.68
N THR A 355 1.89 -11.30 6.40
CA THR A 355 1.97 -12.03 5.13
C THR A 355 0.74 -12.91 4.93
N ILE A 356 0.32 -13.68 5.94
CA ILE A 356 -0.84 -14.58 5.84
C ILE A 356 -2.11 -13.79 5.51
N PHE A 357 -2.42 -12.75 6.28
CA PHE A 357 -3.63 -11.96 6.07
C PHE A 357 -3.60 -11.19 4.75
N THR A 358 -2.44 -10.70 4.32
CA THR A 358 -2.31 -10.01 3.02
C THR A 358 -2.53 -10.97 1.85
N ILE A 359 -2.01 -12.19 1.93
CA ILE A 359 -2.22 -13.23 0.92
C ILE A 359 -3.67 -13.70 0.90
N ALA A 360 -4.28 -13.91 2.08
CA ALA A 360 -5.70 -14.25 2.20
C ALA A 360 -6.60 -13.15 1.61
N GLY A 361 -6.32 -11.89 1.93
CA GLY A 361 -7.01 -10.74 1.35
C GLY A 361 -6.86 -10.70 -0.16
N THR A 362 -5.65 -10.82 -0.68
CA THR A 362 -5.38 -10.82 -2.13
C THR A 362 -6.11 -11.95 -2.86
N PHE A 363 -6.15 -13.14 -2.27
CA PHE A 363 -6.92 -14.28 -2.77
C PHE A 363 -8.43 -13.98 -2.79
N ALA A 364 -8.96 -13.39 -1.72
CA ALA A 364 -10.36 -12.96 -1.65
C ALA A 364 -10.69 -11.88 -2.69
N GLY A 365 -9.78 -10.94 -2.95
CA GLY A 365 -9.91 -9.94 -4.00
C GLY A 365 -10.04 -10.56 -5.40
N ALA A 366 -9.23 -11.59 -5.68
CA ALA A 366 -9.23 -12.35 -6.92
C ALA A 366 -10.43 -13.32 -7.08
N ALA A 367 -11.19 -13.57 -6.01
CA ALA A 367 -12.34 -14.47 -6.00
C ALA A 367 -13.59 -13.88 -6.69
N SER A 368 -13.57 -12.60 -7.10
CA SER A 368 -14.71 -11.89 -7.70
C SER A 368 -14.98 -12.16 -9.19
#